data_AF-A0A9N9JUP5-F1
#
_entry.id   AF-A0A9N9JUP5-F1
#
_cell.length_a   1.000
_cell.length_b   1.000
_cell.length_c   1.000
_cell.angle_alpha   90.00
_cell.angle_beta   90.00
_cell.angle_gamma   90.00
#
_symmetry.space_group_name_H-M   'P 1'
#
loop_
_entity.id
_entity.type
_entity.pdbx_description
1 polymer ?
#
loop_
_entity_poly.entity_id
_entity_poly.type
_entity_poly.pdbx_seq_one_letter_code
_entity_poly.pdbx_strand_id
1 'polypeptide(L)'
;MFSNTKEEDVYETFNVLMRRKPKENNFKAVLETIRDLMQSELVVPDWLHNIFLGYGLPGSAHYTMMPNLPKEIDFRDTFLDYDHLVESFPGKEIVPMEGYEAPFPPPYVLQFPESLNANNSTDSSDSKQDENTIMLKWKQLSQEQIQ
;
A
#
# COMPACT_ATOMS: atom_id res chain seq x y z
N MET A 1 42.36 -41.02 -34.82
CA MET A 1 43.24 -40.44 -33.80
C MET A 1 42.69 -39.08 -33.45
N PHE A 2 41.98 -38.97 -32.32
CA PHE A 2 41.44 -37.68 -31.85
C PHE A 2 42.54 -37.01 -31.03
N SER A 3 43.02 -35.86 -31.49
CA SER A 3 43.98 -35.01 -30.80
C SER A 3 43.37 -34.52 -29.50
N ASN A 4 43.82 -35.08 -28.38
CA ASN A 4 43.47 -34.67 -27.03
C ASN A 4 44.36 -33.48 -26.65
N THR A 5 44.03 -32.28 -27.14
CA THR A 5 44.53 -31.04 -26.55
C THR A 5 43.81 -30.87 -25.21
N LYS A 6 44.46 -31.30 -24.12
CA LYS A 6 44.07 -30.87 -22.78
C LYS A 6 44.19 -29.36 -22.76
N GLU A 7 43.05 -28.67 -22.73
CA GLU A 7 43.02 -27.23 -22.46
C GLU A 7 43.76 -27.00 -21.14
N GLU A 8 44.71 -26.06 -21.14
CA GLU A 8 45.45 -25.68 -19.94
C GLU A 8 44.49 -25.18 -18.86
N ASP A 9 44.80 -25.47 -17.59
CA ASP A 9 43.97 -25.00 -16.48
C ASP A 9 44.10 -23.49 -16.33
N VAL A 10 43.03 -22.78 -16.71
CA VAL A 10 42.95 -21.32 -16.66
C VAL A 10 43.25 -20.78 -15.26
N TYR A 11 42.92 -21.53 -14.20
CA TYR A 11 43.14 -21.10 -12.82
C TYR A 11 44.62 -21.10 -12.38
N GLU A 12 45.52 -21.77 -13.11
CA GLU A 12 46.96 -21.79 -12.82
C GLU A 12 47.73 -20.64 -13.50
N THR A 13 47.10 -19.92 -14.43
CA THR A 13 47.79 -18.93 -15.30
C THR A 13 47.65 -17.47 -14.84
N PHE A 14 46.82 -17.19 -13.83
CA PHE A 14 46.57 -15.82 -13.39
C PHE A 14 47.77 -15.21 -12.64
N ASN A 15 48.23 -14.04 -13.09
CA ASN A 15 49.35 -13.30 -12.48
C ASN A 15 48.97 -11.88 -12.01
N VAL A 16 47.71 -11.45 -12.22
CA VAL A 16 47.22 -10.10 -11.87
C VAL A 16 45.85 -10.18 -11.22
N LEU A 17 45.65 -9.43 -10.12
CA LEU A 17 44.36 -9.23 -9.47
C LEU A 17 43.96 -7.75 -9.53
N MET A 18 42.80 -7.45 -10.10
CA MET A 18 42.28 -6.08 -10.23
C MET A 18 41.16 -5.79 -9.24
N ARG A 19 41.26 -4.69 -8.49
CA ARG A 19 40.21 -4.22 -7.57
C ARG A 19 39.50 -2.98 -8.13
N ARG A 20 38.16 -2.95 -8.03
CA ARG A 20 37.31 -1.83 -8.43
C ARG A 20 36.84 -1.00 -7.22
N LYS A 21 36.40 0.23 -7.47
CA LYS A 21 35.81 1.11 -6.44
C LYS A 21 34.52 0.48 -5.89
N PRO A 22 34.31 0.43 -4.55
CA PRO A 22 33.13 -0.23 -3.98
C PRO A 22 31.78 0.28 -4.50
N LYS A 23 31.63 1.61 -4.70
CA LYS A 23 30.37 2.22 -5.16
C LYS A 23 29.94 1.79 -6.57
N GLU A 24 30.88 1.33 -7.40
CA GLU A 24 30.65 0.93 -8.80
C GLU A 24 30.70 -0.60 -8.97
N ASN A 25 30.94 -1.36 -7.89
CA ASN A 25 31.22 -2.80 -7.94
C ASN A 25 30.06 -3.67 -7.40
N ASN A 26 28.84 -3.35 -7.78
CA ASN A 26 27.64 -4.02 -7.28
C ASN A 26 27.02 -5.02 -8.29
N PHE A 27 27.64 -5.19 -9.47
CA PHE A 27 27.05 -5.99 -10.57
C PHE A 27 26.77 -7.45 -10.16
N LYS A 28 27.70 -8.08 -9.43
CA LYS A 28 27.59 -9.47 -8.98
C LYS A 28 26.37 -9.64 -8.06
N ALA A 29 26.28 -8.80 -7.02
CA ALA A 29 25.20 -8.86 -6.04
C ALA A 29 23.84 -8.61 -6.68
N VAL A 30 23.72 -7.60 -7.55
CA VAL A 30 22.45 -7.30 -8.25
C VAL A 30 22.02 -8.46 -9.15
N LEU A 31 22.94 -9.05 -9.92
CA LEU A 31 22.63 -10.18 -10.81
C LEU A 31 22.29 -11.46 -10.04
N GLU A 32 22.95 -11.67 -8.89
CA GLU A 32 22.64 -12.76 -7.98
C GLU A 32 21.23 -12.59 -7.42
N THR A 33 20.86 -11.39 -6.95
CA THR A 33 19.49 -11.11 -6.52
C THR A 33 18.46 -11.30 -7.63
N ILE A 34 18.73 -10.85 -8.86
CA ILE A 34 17.82 -11.07 -10.01
C ILE A 34 17.63 -12.57 -10.27
N ARG A 35 18.71 -13.35 -10.22
CA ARG A 35 18.65 -14.81 -10.40
C ARG A 35 17.83 -15.47 -9.30
N ASP A 36 18.07 -15.10 -8.05
CA ASP A 36 17.37 -15.66 -6.90
C ASP A 36 15.86 -15.35 -6.99
N LEU A 37 15.51 -14.12 -7.37
CA LEU A 37 14.13 -13.68 -7.62
C LEU A 37 13.46 -14.55 -8.70
N MET A 38 14.17 -14.87 -9.79
CA MET A 38 13.63 -15.74 -10.87
C MET A 38 13.47 -17.21 -10.45
N GLN A 39 14.21 -17.68 -9.44
CA GLN A 39 14.17 -19.06 -8.96
C GLN A 39 13.19 -19.25 -7.80
N SER A 40 12.87 -18.19 -7.08
CA SER A 40 11.90 -18.19 -5.98
C SER A 40 10.46 -18.09 -6.49
N GLU A 41 9.51 -18.65 -5.73
CA GLU A 41 8.09 -18.39 -5.92
C GLU A 41 7.76 -16.95 -5.48
N LEU A 42 7.85 -16.00 -6.41
CA LEU A 42 7.47 -14.62 -6.16
C LEU A 42 5.94 -14.49 -6.10
N VAL A 43 5.42 -14.36 -4.89
CA VAL A 43 4.01 -13.99 -4.66
C VAL A 43 3.88 -12.47 -4.74
N VAL A 44 3.63 -11.97 -5.95
CA VAL A 44 3.19 -10.58 -6.15
C VAL A 44 1.69 -10.52 -5.86
N PRO A 45 1.20 -9.54 -5.08
CA PRO A 45 -0.24 -9.40 -4.86
C PRO A 45 -1.00 -9.26 -6.18
N ASP A 46 -2.12 -9.98 -6.31
CA ASP A 46 -2.89 -10.04 -7.56
C ASP A 46 -3.34 -8.66 -8.06
N TRP A 47 -3.64 -7.74 -7.15
CA TRP A 47 -4.03 -6.37 -7.46
C TRP A 47 -2.89 -5.53 -8.09
N LEU A 48 -1.63 -5.92 -7.90
CA LEU A 48 -0.47 -5.23 -8.47
C LEU A 48 0.07 -5.93 -9.72
N HIS A 49 -0.09 -7.25 -9.82
CA HIS A 49 0.53 -8.08 -10.86
C HIS A 49 0.26 -7.54 -12.28
N ASN A 50 -1.00 -7.25 -12.60
CA ASN A 50 -1.37 -6.75 -13.92
C ASN A 50 -0.82 -5.36 -14.21
N ILE A 51 -0.86 -4.46 -13.22
CA ILE A 51 -0.35 -3.09 -13.34
C ILE A 51 1.16 -3.08 -13.53
N PHE A 52 1.88 -3.92 -12.78
CA PHE A 52 3.33 -4.05 -12.87
C PHE A 52 3.79 -4.52 -14.26
N LEU A 53 3.04 -5.42 -14.88
CA LEU A 53 3.29 -5.89 -16.24
C LEU A 53 2.81 -4.92 -17.33
N GLY A 54 2.10 -3.85 -16.96
CA GLY A 54 1.58 -2.83 -17.88
C GLY A 54 0.26 -3.21 -18.56
N TYR A 55 -0.47 -4.18 -18.03
CA TYR A 55 -1.80 -4.57 -18.51
C TYR A 55 -2.92 -4.02 -17.61
N GLY A 56 -4.14 -3.99 -18.15
CA GLY A 56 -5.34 -3.63 -17.38
C GLY A 56 -5.54 -2.13 -17.20
N LEU A 57 -6.38 -1.77 -16.23
CA LEU A 57 -6.69 -0.37 -15.92
C LEU A 57 -5.64 0.21 -14.97
N PRO A 58 -5.07 1.39 -15.25
CA PRO A 58 -4.06 2.01 -14.37
C PRO A 58 -4.62 2.35 -12.98
N GLY A 59 -5.94 2.54 -12.87
CA GLY A 59 -6.63 2.81 -11.60
C GLY A 59 -7.04 1.57 -10.79
N SER A 60 -6.74 0.35 -11.25
CA SER A 60 -7.19 -0.87 -10.57
C SER A 60 -6.59 -1.10 -9.17
N ALA A 61 -5.42 -0.51 -8.88
CA ALA A 61 -4.84 -0.47 -7.53
C ALA A 61 -5.18 0.83 -6.77
N HIS A 62 -6.14 1.62 -7.25
CA HIS A 62 -6.67 2.72 -6.47
C HIS A 62 -7.53 2.16 -5.32
N TYR A 63 -7.46 2.77 -4.13
CA TYR A 63 -8.13 2.25 -2.93
C TYR A 63 -9.64 2.08 -3.10
N THR A 64 -10.30 2.90 -3.94
CA THR A 64 -11.74 2.79 -4.24
C THR A 64 -12.12 1.58 -5.07
N MET A 65 -11.14 0.91 -5.69
CA MET A 65 -11.33 -0.32 -6.47
C MET A 65 -10.81 -1.55 -5.73
N MET A 66 -10.24 -1.38 -4.53
CA MET A 66 -9.76 -2.49 -3.72
C MET A 66 -10.93 -3.10 -2.92
N PRO A 67 -11.08 -4.44 -2.91
CA PRO A 67 -12.18 -5.11 -2.24
C PRO A 67 -12.10 -5.04 -0.71
N ASN A 68 -10.92 -4.75 -0.17
CA ASN A 68 -10.60 -4.75 1.26
C ASN A 68 -10.44 -3.33 1.83
N LEU A 69 -11.25 -2.38 1.37
CA LEU A 69 -11.23 -1.01 1.89
C LEU A 69 -11.72 -0.98 3.35
N PRO A 70 -10.90 -0.50 4.32
CA PRO A 70 -11.36 -0.36 5.70
C PRO A 70 -12.49 0.67 5.78
N LYS A 71 -13.60 0.26 6.40
CA LYS A 71 -14.77 1.14 6.60
C LYS A 71 -14.52 2.22 7.65
N GLU A 72 -13.70 1.92 8.66
CA GLU A 72 -13.39 2.79 9.80
C GLU A 72 -11.86 2.96 9.90
N ILE A 73 -11.40 4.21 10.01
CA ILE A 73 -9.97 4.56 10.11
C ILE A 73 -9.76 5.48 11.32
N ASP A 74 -8.89 5.07 12.24
CA ASP A 74 -8.42 5.90 13.36
C ASP A 74 -7.31 6.84 12.86
N PHE A 75 -7.62 8.13 12.72
CA PHE A 75 -6.70 9.15 12.22
C PHE A 75 -5.73 9.66 13.29
N ARG A 76 -5.86 9.20 14.55
CA ARG A 76 -4.95 9.54 15.65
C ARG A 76 -4.73 11.06 15.76
N ASP A 77 -3.51 11.52 15.52
CA ASP A 77 -3.03 12.90 15.61
C ASP A 77 -2.92 13.60 14.24
N THR A 78 -3.50 13.03 13.17
CA THR A 78 -3.47 13.64 11.83
C THR A 78 -4.14 15.00 11.80
N PHE A 79 -5.20 15.19 12.60
CA PHE A 79 -5.96 16.44 12.68
C PHE A 79 -5.66 17.18 13.99
N LEU A 80 -5.62 18.50 13.92
CA LEU A 80 -5.28 19.37 15.05
C LEU A 80 -6.52 19.65 15.89
N ASP A 81 -7.62 19.99 15.23
CA ASP A 81 -8.93 20.30 15.80
C ASP A 81 -10.04 19.94 14.80
N TYR A 82 -11.29 20.22 15.19
CA TYR A 82 -12.47 19.89 14.39
C TYR A 82 -12.52 20.71 13.10
N ASP A 83 -12.07 21.96 13.13
CA ASP A 83 -12.07 22.84 11.96
C ASP A 83 -11.06 22.33 10.91
N HIS A 84 -9.85 21.91 11.33
CA HIS A 84 -8.87 21.27 10.43
C HIS A 84 -9.42 19.98 9.81
N LEU A 85 -10.21 19.21 10.57
CA LEU A 85 -10.86 18.01 10.04
C LEU A 85 -11.88 18.36 8.95
N VAL A 86 -12.75 19.36 9.16
CA VAL A 86 -13.74 19.78 8.15
C VAL A 86 -13.08 20.35 6.90
N GLU A 87 -12.04 21.18 7.07
CA GLU A 87 -11.30 21.76 5.94
C GLU A 87 -10.55 20.71 5.11
N SER A 88 -10.18 19.57 5.71
CA SER A 88 -9.44 18.50 5.04
C SER A 88 -10.29 17.69 4.06
N PHE A 89 -11.62 17.74 4.15
CA PHE A 89 -12.53 17.01 3.26
C PHE A 89 -13.48 17.95 2.51
N PRO A 90 -12.95 18.76 1.56
CA PRO A 90 -13.80 19.67 0.78
C PRO A 90 -14.85 18.90 -0.02
N GLY A 91 -16.12 19.27 0.14
CA GLY A 91 -17.25 18.65 -0.54
C GLY A 91 -17.79 17.37 0.10
N LYS A 92 -17.31 17.01 1.29
CA LYS A 92 -17.90 15.98 2.15
C LYS A 92 -18.49 16.62 3.40
N GLU A 93 -19.58 16.04 3.89
CA GLU A 93 -20.22 16.46 5.14
C GLU A 93 -19.76 15.54 6.27
N ILE A 94 -19.25 16.13 7.36
CA ILE A 94 -18.78 15.38 8.53
C ILE A 94 -19.89 15.40 9.57
N VAL A 95 -20.46 14.23 9.86
CA VAL A 95 -21.59 14.08 10.78
C VAL A 95 -21.14 13.28 12.01
N PRO A 96 -21.22 13.86 13.23
CA PRO A 96 -21.01 13.11 14.46
C PRO A 96 -22.00 11.95 14.61
N MET A 97 -21.52 10.79 15.06
CA MET A 97 -22.40 9.65 15.39
C MET A 97 -23.32 9.98 16.57
N GLU A 98 -24.49 9.32 16.63
CA GLU A 98 -25.53 9.56 17.65
C GLU A 98 -24.94 9.65 19.08
N GLY A 99 -25.19 10.78 19.75
CA GLY A 99 -24.77 11.02 21.14
C GLY A 99 -23.63 12.03 21.34
N TYR A 100 -23.08 12.62 20.27
CA TYR A 100 -22.04 13.65 20.36
C TYR A 100 -22.43 14.94 19.63
N GLU A 101 -22.21 16.10 20.25
CA GLU A 101 -22.35 17.42 19.62
C GLU A 101 -20.96 17.97 19.28
N ALA A 102 -20.75 18.38 18.03
CA ALA A 102 -19.52 19.05 17.61
C ALA A 102 -19.47 20.51 18.14
N PRO A 103 -18.29 21.08 18.40
CA PRO A 103 -16.95 20.50 18.22
C PRO A 103 -16.44 19.71 19.44
N PHE A 104 -15.65 18.65 19.20
CA PHE A 104 -14.95 17.88 20.25
C PHE A 104 -13.47 17.71 19.89
N PRO A 105 -12.58 17.52 20.90
CA PRO A 105 -11.15 17.43 20.65
C PRO A 105 -10.75 16.11 19.95
N PRO A 106 -9.59 16.04 19.28
CA PRO A 106 -9.04 14.79 18.77
C PRO A 106 -8.80 13.76 19.92
N PRO A 107 -8.69 12.46 19.63
CA PRO A 107 -8.55 11.83 18.30
C PRO A 107 -9.88 11.53 17.59
N TYR A 108 -9.83 11.52 16.25
CA TYR A 108 -10.97 11.28 15.38
C TYR A 108 -10.88 9.93 14.67
N VAL A 109 -11.98 9.18 14.72
CA VAL A 109 -12.15 7.95 13.97
C VAL A 109 -13.21 8.21 12.91
N LEU A 110 -12.83 8.13 11.63
CA LEU A 110 -13.72 8.40 10.50
C LEU A 110 -14.21 7.10 9.89
N GLN A 111 -15.51 7.03 9.64
CA GLN A 111 -16.13 5.96 8.89
C GLN A 111 -16.56 6.49 7.52
N PHE A 112 -16.00 5.90 6.47
CA PHE A 112 -16.25 6.28 5.09
C PHE A 112 -17.41 5.47 4.50
N PRO A 113 -18.21 6.09 3.59
CA PRO A 113 -19.26 5.37 2.88
C PRO A 113 -18.65 4.30 1.96
N GLU A 114 -19.38 3.20 1.79
CA GLU A 114 -18.95 2.08 0.96
C GLU A 114 -18.90 2.51 -0.52
N SER A 115 -17.73 2.40 -1.15
CA SER A 115 -17.59 2.76 -2.57
C SER A 115 -18.38 1.78 -3.45
N LEU A 116 -19.18 2.32 -4.39
CA LEU A 116 -20.09 1.61 -5.31
C LEU A 116 -19.53 0.46 -6.18
N ASN A 117 -18.27 0.06 -6.06
CA ASN A 117 -17.68 -0.96 -6.91
C ASN A 117 -17.53 -2.32 -6.22
N ALA A 118 -18.50 -2.70 -5.38
CA ALA A 118 -18.78 -4.11 -5.09
C ALA A 118 -19.66 -4.66 -6.21
N ASN A 119 -19.10 -5.48 -7.10
CA ASN A 119 -19.77 -6.03 -8.27
C ASN A 119 -21.14 -6.67 -7.95
N ASN A 120 -22.21 -6.04 -8.47
CA ASN A 120 -23.56 -6.51 -8.79
C ASN A 120 -24.14 -7.73 -8.05
N SER A 121 -25.16 -7.48 -7.21
CA SER A 121 -26.39 -8.29 -7.14
C SER A 121 -27.57 -7.44 -6.63
N THR A 122 -28.51 -7.14 -7.53
CA THR A 122 -29.95 -6.86 -7.33
C THR A 122 -30.43 -5.62 -6.53
N ASP A 123 -31.17 -4.77 -7.26
CA ASP A 123 -32.29 -3.89 -6.86
C ASP A 123 -32.21 -3.07 -5.56
N SER A 124 -32.14 -1.73 -5.69
CA SER A 124 -33.29 -0.84 -5.43
C SER A 124 -32.84 0.62 -5.49
N SER A 125 -33.68 1.45 -6.11
CA SER A 125 -33.66 2.92 -6.08
C SER A 125 -33.76 3.44 -4.65
N ASP A 126 -32.76 4.21 -4.17
CA ASP A 126 -32.88 5.46 -3.37
C ASP A 126 -31.61 5.73 -2.51
N SER A 127 -30.46 6.07 -3.11
CA SER A 127 -29.20 6.21 -2.34
C SER A 127 -28.20 7.22 -2.94
N LYS A 128 -28.63 8.46 -3.20
CA LYS A 128 -27.71 9.54 -3.64
C LYS A 128 -27.18 10.43 -2.51
N GLN A 129 -27.75 10.33 -1.30
CA GLN A 129 -27.37 11.18 -0.16
C GLN A 129 -26.23 10.60 0.69
N ASP A 130 -26.01 9.28 0.68
CA ASP A 130 -25.08 8.64 1.61
C ASP A 130 -23.60 8.70 1.18
N GLU A 131 -23.29 9.00 -0.09
CA GLU A 131 -21.91 8.96 -0.61
C GLU A 131 -21.04 10.14 -0.14
N ASN A 132 -21.65 11.24 0.28
CA ASN A 132 -20.94 12.46 0.68
C ASN A 132 -20.80 12.63 2.19
N THR A 133 -21.36 11.71 2.98
CA THR A 133 -21.37 11.79 4.44
C THR A 133 -20.24 10.93 5.03
N ILE A 134 -19.39 11.53 5.84
CA ILE A 134 -18.37 10.83 6.64
C ILE A 134 -18.86 10.83 8.09
N MET A 135 -19.03 9.63 8.65
CA MET A 135 -19.44 9.49 10.03
C MET A 135 -18.24 9.63 10.95
N LEU A 136 -18.34 10.51 11.93
CA LEU A 136 -17.29 10.79 12.89
C LEU A 136 -17.60 10.14 14.23
N LYS A 137 -16.69 9.27 14.68
CA LYS A 137 -16.72 8.64 15.99
C LYS A 137 -15.59 9.21 16.84
N TRP A 138 -15.95 9.75 17.99
CA TRP A 138 -14.97 10.21 18.96
C TRP A 138 -14.50 9.05 19.83
N LYS A 139 -13.19 8.90 19.97
CA LYS A 139 -12.58 7.89 20.84
C LYS A 139 -12.06 8.57 22.09
N GLN A 140 -12.78 8.41 23.20
CA GLN A 140 -12.30 8.83 24.50
C GLN A 140 -11.02 8.05 24.82
N LEU A 141 -9.91 8.76 25.02
CA LEU A 141 -8.68 8.17 25.52
C LEU A 141 -8.99 7.63 26.93
N SER A 142 -9.10 6.31 27.09
CA SER A 142 -9.23 5.73 28.43
C SER A 142 -7.92 5.98 29.18
N GLN A 143 -8.04 6.52 30.39
CA GLN A 143 -6.92 6.75 31.29
C GLN A 143 -6.40 5.47 31.97
N GLU A 144 -6.68 4.27 31.45
CA GLU A 144 -6.31 3.01 32.11
C GLU A 144 -5.25 2.24 31.31
N GLN A 145 -3.97 2.54 31.55
CA GLN A 145 -2.84 1.60 31.52
C GLN A 145 -1.55 2.29 32.04
N ILE A 146 -1.61 2.98 33.18
CA ILE A 146 -0.42 3.24 34.01
C ILE A 146 -0.83 2.98 35.47
N GLN A 147 -0.77 1.71 35.87
CA GLN A 147 -0.55 1.29 37.25
C GLN A 147 0.44 0.13 37.25
#